data_AF-A0A6P8IHU2-F1
#
_entry.id   AF-A0A6P8IHU2-F1
#
_cell.length_a   1.000
_cell.length_b   1.000
_cell.length_c   1.000
_cell.angle_alpha   90.00
_cell.angle_beta   90.00
_cell.angle_gamma   90.00
#
_symmetry.space_group_name_H-M   'P 1'
#
loop_
_entity.id
_entity.type
_entity.pdbx_description
1 polymer ?
#
loop_
_entity_poly.entity_id
_entity_poly.type
_entity_poly.pdbx_seq_one_letter_code
_entity_poly.pdbx_strand_id
1 'polypeptide(L)'
;MKLFLLFVLLGVAFANNPDENAGVDDPNLYEGDMILTDAQRMAAEMGMDVDKPIGRGSIKNGRWPGGVMAYTIDGSLRRNSRAMNAIRAGMKMWTDNTCIRFKERTNEYAYAHFHIGGGCSSMVGRTGRLQRISLAGGCWYAGIVAHEIGHALGFYHEQSRPDRDNYVTINWNNINPNMKFNFNKYSRSTIDSLGTPYDYNSVMHYDSYAFSRNRRPTIVAKQSGVKLGNRRYLSKVDIQQMNMMYKCSGGGGGGGGIVNPPPPPVCKDNNPLCPILALGCGLHAGIRDQCRKSCKMC
;
A
#
# COMPACT_ATOMS: atom_id res chain seq x y z
N MET A 1 -10.06 44.09 -45.67
CA MET A 1 -9.13 43.24 -44.91
C MET A 1 -9.72 43.05 -43.50
N LYS A 2 -10.40 41.92 -43.23
CA LYS A 2 -11.06 41.66 -41.94
C LYS A 2 -10.08 40.95 -41.01
N LEU A 3 -9.70 41.59 -39.90
CA LEU A 3 -8.81 41.07 -38.88
C LEU A 3 -9.63 40.20 -37.90
N PHE A 4 -9.46 38.89 -37.94
CA PHE A 4 -10.03 37.98 -36.96
C PHE A 4 -9.12 37.93 -35.73
N LEU A 5 -9.57 38.51 -34.62
CA LEU A 5 -8.96 38.32 -33.30
C LEU A 5 -9.35 36.93 -32.78
N LEU A 6 -8.40 35.99 -32.85
CA LEU A 6 -8.50 34.68 -32.20
C LEU A 6 -8.21 34.86 -30.70
N PHE A 7 -9.25 34.84 -29.87
CA PHE A 7 -9.08 34.68 -28.43
C PHE A 7 -8.67 33.23 -28.14
N VAL A 8 -7.38 33.03 -27.87
CA VAL A 8 -6.88 31.77 -27.31
C VAL A 8 -7.27 31.74 -25.84
N LEU A 9 -8.39 31.07 -25.55
CA LEU A 9 -8.73 30.61 -24.19
C LEU A 9 -7.68 29.58 -23.79
N LEU A 10 -6.61 30.03 -23.11
CA LEU A 10 -5.75 29.17 -22.31
C LEU A 10 -6.59 28.62 -21.16
N GLY A 11 -7.27 27.50 -21.41
CA GLY A 11 -7.82 26.66 -20.37
C GLY A 11 -6.67 26.20 -19.49
N VAL A 12 -6.52 26.80 -18.31
CA VAL A 12 -5.67 26.27 -17.25
C VAL A 12 -6.33 24.96 -16.83
N ALA A 13 -5.86 23.85 -17.40
CA ALA A 13 -6.20 22.53 -16.91
C ALA A 13 -5.61 22.44 -15.49
N PHE A 14 -6.43 22.74 -14.47
CA PHE A 14 -6.12 22.31 -13.12
C PHE A 14 -5.94 20.80 -13.20
N ALA A 15 -4.70 20.37 -13.03
CA ALA A 15 -4.35 18.97 -13.00
C ALA A 15 -4.91 18.41 -11.69
N ASN A 16 -6.22 18.12 -11.68
CA ASN A 16 -6.92 17.52 -10.56
C ASN A 16 -6.15 16.25 -10.19
N ASN A 17 -5.83 16.16 -8.91
CA ASN A 17 -5.23 14.99 -8.31
C ASN A 17 -6.40 14.25 -7.67
N PRO A 18 -7.08 13.36 -8.41
CA PRO A 18 -8.30 12.76 -7.91
C PRO A 18 -7.96 11.90 -6.71
N ASP A 19 -8.66 12.12 -5.60
CA ASP A 19 -8.88 11.08 -4.62
C ASP A 19 -9.56 9.91 -5.36
N GLU A 20 -8.91 8.75 -5.30
CA GLU A 20 -9.25 7.49 -5.94
C GLU A 20 -10.68 7.03 -5.65
N ASN A 21 -11.22 7.39 -4.49
CA ASN A 21 -12.54 7.00 -4.03
C ASN A 21 -13.45 8.18 -3.71
N ALA A 22 -13.20 9.35 -4.31
CA ALA A 22 -14.09 10.50 -4.17
C ALA A 22 -15.54 10.14 -4.54
N GLY A 23 -16.43 10.10 -3.53
CA GLY A 23 -17.85 9.77 -3.69
C GLY A 23 -18.19 8.28 -3.58
N VAL A 24 -17.23 7.42 -3.23
CA VAL A 24 -17.48 6.01 -2.89
C VAL A 24 -17.75 5.91 -1.39
N ASP A 25 -18.90 5.35 -1.01
CA ASP A 25 -19.29 5.09 0.38
C ASP A 25 -19.54 3.58 0.54
N ASP A 26 -18.47 2.83 0.86
CA ASP A 26 -18.53 1.37 1.10
C ASP A 26 -18.12 1.09 2.56
N PRO A 27 -19.05 0.62 3.42
CA PRO A 27 -18.78 0.38 4.83
C PRO A 27 -17.77 -0.77 5.08
N ASN A 28 -17.45 -1.57 4.07
CA ASN A 28 -16.46 -2.64 4.19
C ASN A 28 -15.03 -2.13 4.05
N LEU A 29 -14.84 -0.92 3.50
CA LEU A 29 -13.53 -0.30 3.33
C LEU A 29 -13.13 0.43 4.61
N TYR A 30 -11.97 0.07 5.14
CA TYR A 30 -11.31 0.81 6.20
C TYR A 30 -10.42 1.87 5.56
N GLU A 31 -10.42 3.09 6.10
CA GLU A 31 -9.66 4.19 5.51
C GLU A 31 -9.98 4.38 4.02
N GLY A 32 -11.23 4.15 3.62
CA GLY A 32 -11.72 4.42 2.26
C GLY A 32 -11.31 3.43 1.16
N ASP A 33 -10.23 2.67 1.30
CA ASP A 33 -9.71 1.78 0.26
C ASP A 33 -9.08 0.47 0.78
N MET A 34 -8.93 0.28 2.10
CA MET A 34 -8.31 -0.91 2.65
C MET A 34 -9.35 -1.95 3.09
N ILE A 35 -9.24 -3.17 2.56
CA ILE A 35 -10.00 -4.33 3.05
C ILE A 35 -9.15 -5.05 4.09
N LEU A 36 -9.42 -4.80 5.37
CA LEU A 36 -8.69 -5.40 6.49
C LEU A 36 -9.21 -6.81 6.84
N THR A 37 -8.30 -7.72 7.18
CA THR A 37 -8.67 -8.96 7.89
C THR A 37 -9.22 -8.66 9.28
N ASP A 38 -9.98 -9.57 9.89
CA ASP A 38 -10.55 -9.39 11.22
C ASP A 38 -9.48 -9.01 12.27
N ALA A 39 -8.32 -9.66 12.22
CA ALA A 39 -7.20 -9.36 13.11
C ALA A 39 -6.63 -7.94 12.88
N GLN A 40 -6.51 -7.50 11.62
CA GLN A 40 -6.06 -6.14 11.29
C GLN A 40 -7.09 -5.10 11.73
N ARG A 41 -8.38 -5.38 11.53
CA ARG A 41 -9.48 -4.50 11.94
C ARG A 41 -9.52 -4.34 13.46
N MET A 42 -9.46 -5.45 14.20
CA MET A 42 -9.37 -5.41 15.66
C MET A 42 -8.14 -4.60 16.12
N ALA A 43 -6.97 -4.80 15.50
CA ALA A 43 -5.77 -4.04 15.85
C ALA A 43 -5.89 -2.54 15.54
N ALA A 44 -6.62 -2.17 14.49
CA ALA A 44 -6.89 -0.79 14.12
C ALA A 44 -7.88 -0.12 15.09
N GLU A 45 -8.96 -0.82 15.44
CA GLU A 45 -10.04 -0.33 16.30
C GLU A 45 -9.64 -0.29 17.78
N MET A 46 -8.85 -1.27 18.25
CA MET A 46 -8.37 -1.31 19.64
C MET A 46 -7.33 -0.23 19.95
N GLY A 47 -6.74 0.41 18.93
CA GLY A 47 -6.24 1.79 18.98
C GLY A 47 -5.50 2.25 20.24
N MET A 48 -4.76 1.39 20.95
CA MET A 48 -4.05 1.81 22.16
C MET A 48 -2.89 2.73 21.75
N ASP A 49 -3.11 4.03 21.95
CA ASP A 49 -2.13 5.10 21.80
C ASP A 49 -1.00 4.85 22.80
N VAL A 50 0.19 4.55 22.30
CA VAL A 50 1.37 4.28 23.15
C VAL A 50 2.41 5.35 22.88
N ASP A 51 2.41 6.43 23.65
CA ASP A 51 3.44 7.48 23.63
C ASP A 51 4.79 7.00 24.22
N LYS A 52 5.57 6.23 23.43
CA LYS A 52 7.00 5.87 23.67
C LYS A 52 7.80 5.82 22.35
N PRO A 53 9.14 5.75 22.27
CA PRO A 53 9.82 5.88 20.97
C PRO A 53 9.92 4.55 20.18
N ILE A 54 9.96 4.64 18.83
CA ILE A 54 10.32 3.64 17.78
C ILE A 54 9.16 2.92 17.00
N GLY A 55 9.07 3.20 15.66
CA GLY A 55 8.53 2.34 14.56
C GLY A 55 7.09 2.64 14.04
N ARG A 56 6.91 3.23 12.84
CA ARG A 56 5.59 3.74 12.32
C ARG A 56 5.37 3.74 10.76
N GLY A 57 4.70 2.76 10.08
CA GLY A 57 4.23 2.95 8.66
C GLY A 57 3.94 1.74 7.72
N SER A 58 4.52 0.56 7.92
CA SER A 58 4.38 -0.62 7.03
C SER A 58 4.19 -1.95 7.79
N ILE A 59 3.70 -3.03 7.16
CA ILE A 59 3.49 -4.31 7.86
C ILE A 59 4.80 -4.93 8.38
N LYS A 60 4.73 -5.50 9.59
CA LYS A 60 5.81 -6.32 10.15
C LYS A 60 5.86 -7.74 9.58
N ASN A 61 4.68 -8.36 9.41
CA ASN A 61 4.48 -9.73 8.91
C ASN A 61 3.50 -9.75 7.74
N GLY A 62 3.44 -10.85 6.98
CA GLY A 62 2.51 -10.96 5.85
C GLY A 62 3.06 -10.40 4.53
N ARG A 63 4.38 -10.40 4.35
CA ARG A 63 5.03 -9.98 3.11
C ARG A 63 4.91 -11.04 2.03
N TRP A 64 4.98 -10.63 0.77
CA TRP A 64 5.11 -11.57 -0.35
C TRP A 64 6.48 -12.28 -0.31
N PRO A 65 6.54 -13.62 -0.34
CA PRO A 65 7.82 -14.33 -0.32
C PRO A 65 8.75 -13.86 -1.43
N GLY A 66 9.99 -13.48 -1.06
CA GLY A 66 11.00 -12.99 -2.01
C GLY A 66 10.64 -11.66 -2.71
N GLY A 67 9.62 -10.93 -2.23
CA GLY A 67 9.14 -9.73 -2.93
C GLY A 67 8.40 -10.02 -4.23
N VAL A 68 7.94 -11.26 -4.44
CA VAL A 68 7.25 -11.67 -5.67
C VAL A 68 5.74 -11.76 -5.43
N MET A 69 4.97 -10.84 -6.03
CA MET A 69 3.52 -10.89 -6.03
C MET A 69 3.01 -11.69 -7.24
N ALA A 70 2.47 -12.88 -6.98
CA ALA A 70 1.73 -13.63 -7.99
C ALA A 70 0.39 -12.95 -8.25
N TYR A 71 -0.01 -12.80 -9.51
CA TYR A 71 -1.23 -12.08 -9.86
C TYR A 71 -2.00 -12.66 -11.05
N THR A 72 -3.30 -12.36 -11.12
CA THR A 72 -4.12 -12.48 -12.32
C THR A 72 -4.84 -11.16 -12.60
N ILE A 73 -5.25 -10.95 -13.85
CA ILE A 73 -6.02 -9.78 -14.27
C ILE A 73 -7.29 -10.28 -14.94
N ASP A 74 -8.44 -9.81 -14.47
CA ASP A 74 -9.74 -10.14 -15.05
C ASP A 74 -9.80 -9.80 -16.55
N GLY A 75 -10.55 -10.59 -17.31
CA GLY A 75 -10.69 -10.42 -18.75
C GLY A 75 -11.24 -9.05 -19.15
N SER A 76 -12.11 -8.44 -18.33
CA SER A 76 -12.66 -7.10 -18.59
C SER A 76 -11.59 -6.01 -18.54
N LEU A 77 -10.68 -6.06 -17.56
CA LEU A 77 -9.52 -5.17 -17.50
C LEU A 77 -8.53 -5.45 -18.63
N ARG A 78 -8.25 -6.74 -18.92
CA ARG A 78 -7.32 -7.13 -20.01
C ARG A 78 -7.72 -6.59 -21.38
N ARG A 79 -9.01 -6.52 -21.67
CA ARG A 79 -9.55 -5.99 -22.93
C ARG A 79 -9.58 -4.46 -22.99
N ASN A 80 -9.36 -3.77 -21.86
CA ASN A 80 -9.34 -2.32 -21.81
C ASN A 80 -7.90 -1.78 -21.83
N SER A 81 -7.53 -1.09 -22.91
CA SER A 81 -6.17 -0.57 -23.10
C SER A 81 -5.76 0.45 -22.05
N ARG A 82 -6.69 1.32 -21.61
CA ARG A 82 -6.43 2.31 -20.56
C ARG A 82 -6.14 1.62 -19.22
N ALA A 83 -6.97 0.65 -18.83
CA ALA A 83 -6.76 -0.12 -17.62
C ALA A 83 -5.42 -0.87 -17.64
N MET A 84 -5.13 -1.59 -18.73
CA MET A 84 -3.88 -2.34 -18.87
C MET A 84 -2.64 -1.44 -18.87
N ASN A 85 -2.70 -0.26 -19.49
CA ASN A 85 -1.60 0.70 -19.45
C ASN A 85 -1.37 1.21 -18.02
N ALA A 86 -2.43 1.53 -17.28
CA ALA A 86 -2.32 1.95 -15.89
C ALA A 86 -1.75 0.84 -14.99
N ILE A 87 -2.22 -0.41 -15.14
CA ILE A 87 -1.73 -1.56 -14.36
C ILE A 87 -0.25 -1.81 -14.63
N ARG A 88 0.15 -1.87 -15.91
CA ARG A 88 1.56 -2.06 -16.29
C ARG A 88 2.44 -0.93 -15.77
N ALA A 89 1.99 0.32 -15.89
CA ALA A 89 2.74 1.47 -15.41
C ALA A 89 2.86 1.50 -13.88
N GLY A 90 1.79 1.18 -13.14
CA GLY A 90 1.82 1.08 -11.67
C GLY A 90 2.72 -0.05 -11.16
N MET A 91 2.67 -1.22 -11.79
CA MET A 91 3.64 -2.31 -11.53
C MET A 91 5.08 -1.85 -11.81
N LYS A 92 5.29 -1.16 -12.94
CA LYS A 92 6.61 -0.68 -13.36
C LYS A 92 7.23 0.29 -12.35
N MET A 93 6.43 1.17 -11.74
CA MET A 93 6.89 2.07 -10.68
C MET A 93 7.58 1.31 -9.53
N TRP A 94 7.02 0.16 -9.12
CA TRP A 94 7.64 -0.68 -8.10
C TRP A 94 8.84 -1.47 -8.64
N THR A 95 8.74 -2.09 -9.82
CA THR A 95 9.82 -2.93 -10.35
C THR A 95 11.08 -2.15 -10.71
N ASP A 96 10.95 -0.90 -11.15
CA ASP A 96 12.08 -0.04 -11.54
C ASP A 96 12.89 0.43 -10.32
N ASN A 97 12.23 0.61 -9.17
CA ASN A 97 12.80 1.29 -8.02
C ASN A 97 13.10 0.36 -6.85
N THR A 98 12.64 -0.90 -6.92
CA THR A 98 12.75 -1.86 -5.82
C THR A 98 13.04 -3.27 -6.32
N CYS A 99 13.25 -4.20 -5.37
CA CYS A 99 13.33 -5.63 -5.69
C CYS A 99 11.97 -6.31 -5.87
N ILE A 100 10.85 -5.57 -5.79
CA ILE A 100 9.51 -6.15 -6.01
C ILE A 100 9.38 -6.65 -7.44
N ARG A 101 8.82 -7.84 -7.60
CA ARG A 101 8.53 -8.45 -8.90
C ARG A 101 7.09 -8.95 -8.95
N PHE A 102 6.54 -8.95 -10.15
CA PHE A 102 5.18 -9.44 -10.42
C PHE A 102 5.28 -10.66 -11.32
N LYS A 103 4.54 -11.72 -10.96
CA LYS A 103 4.50 -12.97 -11.72
C LYS A 103 3.05 -13.27 -12.09
N GLU A 104 2.76 -13.48 -13.37
CA GLU A 104 1.45 -14.02 -13.73
C GLU A 104 1.27 -15.39 -13.08
N ARG A 105 0.15 -15.55 -12.37
CA ARG A 105 -0.14 -16.75 -11.60
C ARG A 105 -0.23 -17.96 -12.51
N THR A 106 0.34 -19.06 -12.03
CA THR A 106 0.25 -20.40 -12.60
C THR A 106 -0.55 -21.31 -11.67
N ASN A 107 0.06 -21.76 -10.57
CA ASN A 107 -0.52 -22.66 -9.58
C ASN A 107 -0.45 -22.12 -8.14
N GLU A 108 0.01 -20.87 -7.95
CA GLU A 108 0.15 -20.29 -6.62
C GLU A 108 -1.21 -20.22 -5.90
N TYR A 109 -1.23 -20.72 -4.66
CA TYR A 109 -2.43 -20.71 -3.83
C TYR A 109 -2.84 -19.29 -3.41
N ALA A 110 -1.87 -18.46 -3.04
CA ALA A 110 -2.10 -17.04 -2.74
C ALA A 110 -1.64 -16.16 -3.89
N TYR A 111 -2.50 -15.26 -4.33
CA TYR A 111 -2.25 -14.37 -5.45
C TYR A 111 -3.20 -13.15 -5.39
N ALA A 112 -2.77 -12.04 -5.98
CA ALA A 112 -3.61 -10.88 -6.19
C ALA A 112 -4.46 -11.04 -7.46
N HIS A 113 -5.71 -10.61 -7.44
CA HIS A 113 -6.59 -10.60 -8.60
C HIS A 113 -7.11 -9.19 -8.86
N PHE A 114 -6.63 -8.58 -9.94
CA PHE A 114 -7.12 -7.29 -10.40
C PHE A 114 -8.47 -7.47 -11.09
N HIS A 115 -9.49 -6.72 -10.66
CA HIS A 115 -10.82 -6.74 -11.28
C HIS A 115 -11.48 -5.35 -11.26
N ILE A 116 -12.56 -5.17 -12.02
CA ILE A 116 -13.41 -3.98 -11.92
C ILE A 116 -14.34 -4.14 -10.72
N GLY A 117 -14.30 -3.22 -9.75
CA GLY A 117 -15.23 -3.16 -8.61
C GLY A 117 -15.86 -1.78 -8.47
N GLY A 118 -16.41 -1.47 -7.28
CA GLY A 118 -17.14 -0.22 -7.02
C GLY A 118 -16.26 1.02 -6.81
N GLY A 119 -14.97 0.82 -6.56
CA GLY A 119 -13.98 1.86 -6.33
C GLY A 119 -12.56 1.30 -6.51
N CYS A 120 -11.58 1.98 -5.94
CA CYS A 120 -10.21 1.53 -5.85
C CYS A 120 -10.00 0.94 -4.45
N SER A 121 -9.55 -0.30 -4.35
CA SER A 121 -9.32 -0.90 -3.03
C SER A 121 -8.42 -2.13 -3.07
N SER A 122 -7.81 -2.43 -1.92
CA SER A 122 -6.88 -3.54 -1.79
C SER A 122 -6.82 -4.06 -0.35
N MET A 123 -6.42 -5.32 -0.18
CA MET A 123 -6.07 -5.85 1.13
C MET A 123 -4.64 -5.44 1.49
N VAL A 124 -4.35 -5.24 2.78
CA VAL A 124 -3.00 -4.87 3.22
C VAL A 124 -2.12 -6.10 3.42
N GLY A 125 -1.05 -6.21 2.63
CA GLY A 125 -0.12 -7.33 2.63
C GLY A 125 -0.67 -8.60 1.98
N ARG A 126 0.10 -9.68 2.05
CA ARG A 126 -0.27 -11.01 1.54
C ARG A 126 -1.15 -11.75 2.55
N THR A 127 -2.38 -12.07 2.15
CA THR A 127 -3.36 -12.73 3.04
C THR A 127 -3.28 -14.27 3.07
N GLY A 128 -2.42 -14.85 2.24
CA GLY A 128 -2.24 -16.31 2.16
C GLY A 128 -3.21 -17.05 1.27
N ARG A 129 -4.17 -16.36 0.64
CA ARG A 129 -5.13 -16.88 -0.34
C ARG A 129 -5.32 -15.89 -1.49
N LEU A 130 -6.32 -16.10 -2.33
CA LEU A 130 -6.79 -15.09 -3.28
C LEU A 130 -7.11 -13.78 -2.52
N GLN A 131 -6.53 -12.66 -2.96
CA GLN A 131 -6.91 -11.31 -2.54
C GLN A 131 -7.24 -10.46 -3.76
N ARG A 132 -8.26 -9.62 -3.65
CA ARG A 132 -8.73 -8.80 -4.77
C ARG A 132 -8.10 -7.41 -4.70
N ILE A 133 -7.76 -6.86 -5.86
CA ILE A 133 -7.44 -5.44 -6.04
C ILE A 133 -8.52 -4.88 -6.97
N SER A 134 -9.36 -4.00 -6.44
CA SER A 134 -10.45 -3.37 -7.17
C SER A 134 -9.93 -2.16 -7.92
N LEU A 135 -10.25 -2.06 -9.21
CA LEU A 135 -9.90 -0.93 -10.08
C LEU A 135 -11.10 -0.53 -10.95
N ALA A 136 -11.98 0.31 -10.40
CA ALA A 136 -13.02 1.01 -11.16
C ALA A 136 -12.42 1.93 -12.25
N GLY A 137 -13.26 2.43 -13.16
CA GLY A 137 -12.81 3.28 -14.29
C GLY A 137 -12.04 4.55 -13.87
N GLY A 138 -12.36 5.09 -12.68
CA GLY A 138 -11.65 6.23 -12.08
C GLY A 138 -10.24 5.89 -11.58
N CYS A 139 -9.93 4.61 -11.36
CA CYS A 139 -8.66 4.15 -10.78
C CYS A 139 -7.54 4.01 -11.81
N TRP A 140 -7.83 4.09 -13.11
CA TRP A 140 -6.87 3.73 -14.17
C TRP A 140 -5.85 4.84 -14.46
N TYR A 141 -5.09 5.19 -13.43
CA TYR A 141 -3.92 6.06 -13.43
C TYR A 141 -2.77 5.32 -12.77
N ALA A 142 -1.55 5.47 -13.29
CA ALA A 142 -0.40 4.69 -12.84
C ALA A 142 -0.13 4.83 -11.32
N GLY A 143 -0.24 6.05 -10.78
CA GLY A 143 -0.01 6.30 -9.35
C GLY A 143 -1.11 5.73 -8.44
N ILE A 144 -2.39 5.76 -8.86
CA ILE A 144 -3.48 5.11 -8.11
C ILE A 144 -3.29 3.60 -8.12
N VAL A 145 -2.97 2.99 -9.28
CA VAL A 145 -2.68 1.55 -9.31
C VAL A 145 -1.44 1.22 -8.46
N ALA A 146 -0.42 2.07 -8.45
CA ALA A 146 0.75 1.89 -7.61
C ALA A 146 0.41 1.98 -6.11
N HIS A 147 -0.52 2.85 -5.72
CA HIS A 147 -1.05 2.97 -4.36
C HIS A 147 -1.73 1.67 -3.92
N GLU A 148 -2.66 1.14 -4.72
CA GLU A 148 -3.36 -0.13 -4.40
C GLU A 148 -2.43 -1.34 -4.33
N ILE A 149 -1.40 -1.34 -5.19
CA ILE A 149 -0.32 -2.31 -5.14
C ILE A 149 0.51 -2.11 -3.87
N GLY A 150 0.75 -0.87 -3.44
CA GLY A 150 1.41 -0.52 -2.18
C GLY A 150 0.70 -1.15 -0.97
N HIS A 151 -0.62 -1.06 -0.91
CA HIS A 151 -1.42 -1.78 0.09
C HIS A 151 -1.20 -3.29 0.02
N ALA A 152 -1.36 -3.90 -1.16
CA ALA A 152 -1.16 -5.35 -1.35
C ALA A 152 0.26 -5.81 -0.98
N LEU A 153 1.26 -4.93 -1.11
CA LEU A 153 2.64 -5.17 -0.69
C LEU A 153 2.87 -4.96 0.81
N GLY A 154 2.01 -4.19 1.48
CA GLY A 154 2.01 -4.03 2.93
C GLY A 154 2.10 -2.62 3.48
N PHE A 155 1.84 -1.60 2.68
CA PHE A 155 1.73 -0.23 3.17
C PHE A 155 0.34 0.05 3.72
N TYR A 156 0.31 0.75 4.86
CA TYR A 156 -0.87 1.46 5.32
C TYR A 156 -0.75 2.92 4.87
N HIS A 157 -1.75 3.73 5.18
CA HIS A 157 -1.65 5.15 4.90
C HIS A 157 -0.67 5.90 5.79
N GLU A 158 -0.03 6.92 5.20
CA GLU A 158 0.96 7.76 5.86
C GLU A 158 0.34 8.62 6.97
N GLN A 159 -0.89 9.12 6.78
CA GLN A 159 -1.59 9.89 7.83
C GLN A 159 -2.01 9.04 9.04
N SER A 160 -1.94 7.71 8.95
CA SER A 160 -2.29 6.82 10.05
C SER A 160 -1.07 6.38 10.87
N ARG A 161 0.12 6.88 10.52
CA ARG A 161 1.32 6.69 11.32
C ARG A 161 1.16 7.25 12.73
N PRO A 162 1.65 6.56 13.78
CA PRO A 162 1.46 7.08 15.12
C PRO A 162 2.22 8.39 15.44
N ASP A 163 3.15 8.86 14.59
CA ASP A 163 3.87 10.15 14.70
C ASP A 163 3.20 11.26 13.92
N ARG A 164 2.11 10.98 13.17
CA ARG A 164 1.50 11.94 12.25
C ARG A 164 1.16 13.28 12.90
N ASP A 165 0.79 13.29 14.19
CA ASP A 165 0.46 14.52 14.92
C ASP A 165 1.67 15.46 15.11
N ASN A 166 2.91 15.02 14.85
CA ASN A 166 4.09 15.89 14.79
C ASN A 166 4.20 16.66 13.46
N TYR A 167 3.51 16.21 12.42
CA TYR A 167 3.68 16.65 11.03
C TYR A 167 2.40 17.25 10.45
N VAL A 168 1.24 16.74 10.85
CA VAL A 168 -0.07 17.23 10.39
C VAL A 168 -0.98 17.53 11.58
N THR A 169 -1.97 18.37 11.33
CA THR A 169 -3.10 18.62 12.23
C THR A 169 -4.36 18.03 11.61
N ILE A 170 -5.07 17.20 12.38
CA ILE A 170 -6.38 16.66 12.00
C ILE A 170 -7.49 17.59 12.50
N ASN A 171 -8.23 18.18 11.56
CA ASN A 171 -9.37 19.04 11.86
C ASN A 171 -10.64 18.19 12.01
N TRP A 172 -10.81 17.56 13.18
CA TRP A 172 -11.92 16.65 13.47
C TRP A 172 -13.32 17.22 13.23
N ASN A 173 -13.49 18.54 13.33
CA ASN A 173 -14.74 19.24 13.07
C ASN A 173 -15.09 19.37 11.58
N ASN A 174 -14.14 19.15 10.68
CA ASN A 174 -14.35 19.16 9.23
C ASN A 174 -14.64 17.77 8.67
N ILE A 175 -14.42 16.70 9.44
CA ILE A 175 -14.60 15.30 8.99
C ILE A 175 -16.08 14.90 9.10
N ASN A 176 -16.60 14.16 8.11
CA ASN A 176 -17.90 13.49 8.22
C ASN A 176 -17.93 12.63 9.50
N PRO A 177 -18.90 12.81 10.43
CA PRO A 177 -18.94 12.08 11.69
C PRO A 177 -18.80 10.57 11.55
N ASN A 178 -19.41 9.98 10.51
CA ASN A 178 -19.37 8.54 10.25
C ASN A 178 -18.01 8.07 9.71
N MET A 179 -17.14 8.99 9.27
CA MET A 179 -15.84 8.69 8.66
C MET A 179 -14.65 9.03 9.56
N LYS A 180 -14.89 9.43 10.83
CA LYS A 180 -13.81 9.80 11.76
C LYS A 180 -12.83 8.65 12.02
N PHE A 181 -13.30 7.41 11.96
CA PHE A 181 -12.46 6.23 12.18
C PHE A 181 -11.33 6.10 11.14
N ASN A 182 -11.50 6.65 9.92
CA ASN A 182 -10.47 6.70 8.87
C ASN A 182 -9.25 7.57 9.23
N PHE A 183 -9.31 8.29 10.36
CA PHE A 183 -8.22 9.11 10.86
C PHE A 183 -7.63 8.54 12.15
N ASN A 184 -8.03 7.35 12.57
CA ASN A 184 -7.42 6.72 13.74
C ASN A 184 -5.95 6.36 13.44
N LYS A 185 -5.07 6.51 14.43
CA LYS A 185 -3.66 6.08 14.30
C LYS A 185 -3.61 4.57 14.49
N TYR A 186 -2.76 3.89 13.74
CA TYR A 186 -2.41 2.51 14.06
C TYR A 186 -1.44 2.44 15.24
N SER A 187 -1.50 1.35 16.01
CA SER A 187 -0.51 1.08 17.06
C SER A 187 0.83 0.64 16.46
N ARG A 188 1.91 0.80 17.23
CA ARG A 188 3.27 0.39 16.80
C ARG A 188 3.47 -1.12 16.67
N SER A 189 2.56 -1.93 17.22
CA SER A 189 2.57 -3.38 16.97
C SER A 189 2.11 -3.71 15.54
N THR A 190 1.30 -2.83 14.94
CA THR A 190 0.68 -3.04 13.63
C THR A 190 1.55 -2.50 12.49
N ILE A 191 2.12 -1.30 12.63
CA ILE A 191 2.87 -0.63 11.55
C ILE A 191 4.30 -0.23 11.93
N ASP A 192 5.22 -0.25 10.97
CA ASP A 192 6.66 0.04 11.13
C ASP A 192 7.22 0.94 9.99
N SER A 193 7.79 2.10 10.35
CA SER A 193 8.40 3.05 9.39
C SER A 193 9.72 2.52 8.88
N LEU A 194 10.32 1.56 9.59
CA LEU A 194 11.69 1.12 9.34
C LEU A 194 12.69 2.28 9.45
N GLY A 195 12.36 3.29 10.26
CA GLY A 195 13.19 4.47 10.49
C GLY A 195 13.08 5.56 9.43
N THR A 196 12.16 5.46 8.46
CA THR A 196 11.96 6.52 7.46
C THR A 196 11.28 7.77 8.05
N PRO A 197 11.62 8.97 7.53
CA PRO A 197 10.95 10.20 7.92
C PRO A 197 9.47 10.17 7.52
N TYR A 198 8.67 11.07 8.09
CA TYR A 198 7.30 11.28 7.63
C TYR A 198 7.30 11.89 6.23
N ASP A 199 6.49 11.35 5.34
CA ASP A 199 6.49 11.74 3.94
C ASP A 199 5.16 12.35 3.49
N TYR A 200 5.10 13.67 3.51
CA TYR A 200 3.96 14.43 3.01
C TYR A 200 3.62 14.16 1.53
N ASN A 201 4.61 13.70 0.73
CA ASN A 201 4.44 13.41 -0.69
C ASN A 201 4.24 11.92 -0.97
N SER A 202 4.08 11.10 0.07
CA SER A 202 3.85 9.66 -0.08
C SER A 202 2.63 9.44 -0.96
N VAL A 203 2.72 8.47 -1.86
CA VAL A 203 1.55 8.04 -2.64
C VAL A 203 0.46 7.47 -1.73
N MET A 204 0.81 7.08 -0.49
CA MET A 204 -0.07 6.56 0.54
C MET A 204 -0.61 7.65 1.49
N HIS A 205 -0.36 8.93 1.23
CA HIS A 205 -0.88 10.01 2.07
C HIS A 205 -2.21 10.51 1.51
N TYR A 206 -3.24 10.66 2.35
CA TYR A 206 -4.48 11.35 1.96
C TYR A 206 -4.26 12.79 1.49
N ASP A 207 -5.18 13.30 0.67
CA ASP A 207 -5.24 14.73 0.41
C ASP A 207 -5.83 15.52 1.59
N SER A 208 -5.72 16.85 1.53
CA SER A 208 -6.16 17.73 2.62
C SER A 208 -7.67 17.73 2.89
N TYR A 209 -8.50 17.27 1.96
CA TYR A 209 -9.97 17.32 2.01
C TYR A 209 -10.63 15.96 2.14
N ALA A 210 -9.84 14.89 2.31
CA ALA A 210 -10.34 13.52 2.51
C ALA A 210 -11.47 13.50 3.55
N PHE A 211 -12.62 12.90 3.20
CA PHE A 211 -13.82 12.77 4.03
C PHE A 211 -14.38 14.09 4.63
N SER A 212 -14.09 15.23 4.01
CA SER A 212 -14.59 16.53 4.46
C SER A 212 -16.12 16.62 4.33
N ARG A 213 -16.82 17.02 5.40
CA ARG A 213 -18.27 17.30 5.39
C ARG A 213 -18.65 18.70 4.90
N ASN A 214 -17.69 19.63 4.86
CA ASN A 214 -17.96 21.07 4.69
C ASN A 214 -17.02 21.75 3.68
N ARG A 215 -16.37 20.96 2.82
CA ARG A 215 -15.35 21.39 1.84
C ARG A 215 -14.18 22.17 2.47
N ARG A 216 -13.91 21.97 3.76
CA ARG A 216 -12.76 22.55 4.47
C ARG A 216 -11.72 21.45 4.74
N PRO A 217 -10.43 21.80 4.85
CA PRO A 217 -9.39 20.79 5.00
C PRO A 217 -9.58 19.99 6.30
N THR A 218 -9.55 18.67 6.19
CA THR A 218 -9.52 17.70 7.29
C THR A 218 -8.09 17.45 7.75
N ILE A 219 -7.10 17.57 6.85
CA ILE A 219 -5.67 17.43 7.16
C ILE A 219 -4.92 18.69 6.72
N VAL A 220 -4.16 19.28 7.65
CA VAL A 220 -3.31 20.44 7.39
C VAL A 220 -1.87 20.09 7.75
N ALA A 221 -0.94 20.21 6.80
CA ALA A 221 0.48 20.07 7.07
C ALA A 221 0.98 21.20 7.99
N LYS A 222 1.78 20.86 9.00
CA LYS A 222 2.43 21.84 9.88
C LYS A 222 3.58 22.56 9.17
N GLN A 223 4.20 21.90 8.19
CA GLN A 223 5.19 22.53 7.31
C GLN A 223 4.49 23.40 6.26
N SER A 224 4.89 24.67 6.18
CA SER A 224 4.35 25.62 5.21
C SER A 224 4.66 25.22 3.76
N GLY A 225 3.71 25.48 2.85
CA GLY A 225 3.87 25.24 1.41
C GLY A 225 3.73 23.79 0.95
N VAL A 226 3.47 22.86 1.86
CA VAL A 226 3.28 21.43 1.54
C VAL A 226 1.89 21.18 0.96
N LYS A 227 1.81 20.46 -0.17
CA LYS A 227 0.57 19.96 -0.76
C LYS A 227 0.48 18.45 -0.57
N LEU A 228 -0.56 18.00 0.11
CA LEU A 228 -0.81 16.58 0.42
C LEU A 228 -1.58 15.88 -0.70
N GLY A 229 -1.55 14.54 -0.67
CA GLY A 229 -2.42 13.70 -1.48
C GLY A 229 -1.85 13.21 -2.81
N ASN A 230 -0.53 13.21 -3.03
CA ASN A 230 0.09 12.78 -4.29
C ASN A 230 -0.48 11.44 -4.81
N ARG A 231 -0.97 11.40 -6.06
CA ARG A 231 -1.39 10.16 -6.78
C ARG A 231 -0.71 9.98 -8.13
N ARG A 232 0.49 10.55 -8.30
CA ARG A 232 1.19 10.57 -9.60
C ARG A 232 2.43 9.69 -9.63
N TYR A 233 3.14 9.57 -8.52
CA TYR A 233 4.43 8.88 -8.46
C TYR A 233 4.69 8.33 -7.06
N LEU A 234 5.57 7.32 -6.96
CA LEU A 234 6.16 6.91 -5.69
C LEU A 234 7.17 7.96 -5.24
N SER A 235 7.06 8.40 -3.99
CA SER A 235 8.08 9.27 -3.43
C SER A 235 9.40 8.52 -3.23
N LYS A 236 10.47 9.26 -2.93
CA LYS A 236 11.75 8.64 -2.52
C LYS A 236 11.60 7.82 -1.24
N VAL A 237 10.73 8.25 -0.33
CA VAL A 237 10.52 7.58 0.96
C VAL A 237 9.68 6.32 0.79
N ASP A 238 8.66 6.33 -0.08
CA ASP A 238 7.89 5.13 -0.45
C ASP A 238 8.83 4.02 -0.96
N ILE A 239 9.73 4.40 -1.88
CA ILE A 239 10.73 3.49 -2.47
C ILE A 239 11.69 2.98 -1.40
N GLN A 240 12.23 3.88 -0.57
CA GLN A 240 13.18 3.52 0.50
C GLN A 240 12.55 2.55 1.49
N GLN A 241 11.35 2.86 1.98
CA GLN A 241 10.65 2.04 2.96
C GLN A 241 10.29 0.67 2.38
N MET A 242 9.89 0.58 1.11
CA MET A 242 9.61 -0.69 0.45
C MET A 242 10.88 -1.54 0.33
N ASN A 243 12.00 -0.93 -0.04
CA ASN A 243 13.30 -1.60 -0.13
C ASN A 243 13.78 -2.11 1.23
N MET A 244 13.60 -1.33 2.30
CA MET A 244 13.89 -1.75 3.66
C MET A 244 12.97 -2.90 4.09
N MET A 245 11.67 -2.81 3.80
CA MET A 245 10.68 -3.80 4.18
C MET A 245 10.96 -5.15 3.52
N TYR A 246 11.30 -5.17 2.24
CA TYR A 246 11.60 -6.40 1.50
C TYR A 246 13.07 -6.80 1.53
N LYS A 247 13.91 -6.06 2.29
CA LYS A 247 15.35 -6.30 2.43
C LYS A 247 16.03 -6.46 1.07
N CYS A 248 15.72 -5.57 0.14
CA CYS A 248 16.28 -5.63 -1.19
C CYS A 248 17.82 -5.52 -1.12
N SER A 249 18.51 -6.57 -1.58
CA SER A 249 19.97 -6.61 -1.66
C SER A 249 20.44 -5.59 -2.71
N GLY A 250 21.07 -4.50 -2.24
CA GLY A 250 21.41 -3.32 -3.05
C GLY A 250 20.67 -2.04 -2.65
N GLY A 251 20.36 -1.85 -1.37
CA GLY A 251 19.62 -0.68 -0.88
C GLY A 251 20.33 0.65 -1.14
N GLY A 252 19.81 1.42 -2.09
CA GLY A 252 19.71 2.88 -2.00
C GLY A 252 21.03 3.66 -1.90
N GLY A 253 21.80 3.69 -2.99
CA GLY A 253 22.88 4.65 -3.19
C GLY A 253 23.47 4.42 -4.58
N GLY A 254 23.46 5.44 -5.43
CA GLY A 254 23.90 5.31 -6.82
C GLY A 254 25.29 4.67 -6.96
N GLY A 255 25.42 3.75 -7.91
CA GLY A 255 26.70 3.12 -8.25
C GLY A 255 26.52 1.66 -8.64
N GLY A 256 26.74 1.35 -9.92
CA GLY A 256 26.49 0.04 -10.52
C GLY A 256 27.28 -1.12 -9.90
N GLY A 257 26.65 -2.28 -9.91
CA GLY A 257 27.26 -3.57 -9.63
C GLY A 257 26.20 -4.66 -9.69
N ILE A 258 26.19 -5.43 -10.78
CA ILE A 258 25.35 -6.63 -10.91
C ILE A 258 25.89 -7.64 -9.90
N VAL A 259 25.16 -7.86 -8.81
CA VAL A 259 25.37 -9.01 -7.93
C VAL A 259 24.21 -9.94 -8.15
N ASN A 260 24.50 -11.15 -8.63
CA ASN A 260 23.48 -12.17 -8.88
C ASN A 260 22.64 -12.40 -7.60
N PRO A 261 21.31 -12.52 -7.73
CA PRO A 261 20.44 -12.73 -6.59
C PRO A 261 20.85 -14.01 -5.83
N PRO A 262 20.80 -14.01 -4.48
CA PRO A 262 21.00 -15.24 -3.74
C PRO A 262 19.93 -16.26 -4.16
N PRO A 263 20.30 -17.54 -4.29
CA PRO A 263 19.34 -18.57 -4.68
C PRO A 263 18.16 -18.60 -3.69
N PRO A 264 16.96 -18.97 -4.16
CA PRO A 264 15.78 -19.04 -3.30
C PRO A 264 16.09 -19.90 -2.06
N PRO A 265 15.60 -19.51 -0.86
CA PRO A 265 15.89 -20.26 0.35
C PRO A 265 15.39 -21.69 0.18
N VAL A 266 16.33 -22.65 0.30
CA VAL A 266 16.05 -24.08 0.19
C VAL A 266 14.96 -24.45 1.20
N CYS A 267 13.87 -25.07 0.73
CA CYS A 267 12.81 -25.55 1.60
C CYS A 267 13.33 -26.73 2.44
N LYS A 268 13.74 -26.45 3.68
CA LYS A 268 14.28 -27.44 4.61
C LYS A 268 13.80 -27.16 6.03
N ASP A 269 13.79 -28.22 6.81
CA ASP A 269 13.70 -28.12 8.26
C ASP A 269 15.09 -27.83 8.82
N ASN A 270 15.16 -26.90 9.78
CA ASN A 270 16.39 -26.49 10.46
C ASN A 270 16.54 -27.16 11.83
N ASN A 271 15.57 -27.98 12.24
CA ASN A 271 15.60 -28.74 13.47
C ASN A 271 15.35 -30.24 13.17
N PRO A 272 16.21 -31.16 13.63
CA PRO A 272 16.04 -32.60 13.39
C PRO A 272 14.77 -33.19 14.02
N LEU A 273 14.15 -32.52 14.99
CA LEU A 273 12.90 -32.92 15.65
C LEU A 273 11.65 -32.50 14.88
N CYS A 274 11.77 -31.85 13.72
CA CYS A 274 10.64 -31.35 12.94
C CYS A 274 9.59 -32.42 12.53
N PRO A 275 9.94 -33.69 12.28
CA PRO A 275 8.93 -34.74 12.06
C PRO A 275 7.95 -34.92 13.22
N ILE A 276 8.37 -34.61 14.45
CA ILE A 276 7.56 -34.72 15.67
C ILE A 276 6.91 -33.37 16.02
N LEU A 277 7.68 -32.28 15.88
CA LEU A 277 7.20 -30.93 16.17
C LEU A 277 6.13 -30.43 15.18
N ALA A 278 5.97 -31.07 14.02
CA ALA A 278 4.99 -30.72 13.00
C ALA A 278 3.54 -30.64 13.53
N LEU A 279 3.21 -31.40 14.58
CA LEU A 279 1.89 -31.34 15.21
C LEU A 279 1.60 -29.97 15.85
N GLY A 280 2.64 -29.23 16.23
CA GLY A 280 2.55 -27.92 16.86
C GLY A 280 2.61 -26.73 15.88
N CYS A 281 2.63 -26.96 14.56
CA CYS A 281 2.71 -25.88 13.56
C CYS A 281 1.56 -24.86 13.66
N GLY A 282 0.38 -25.28 14.15
CA GLY A 282 -0.75 -24.40 14.38
C GLY A 282 -0.70 -23.62 15.70
N LEU A 283 0.22 -23.97 16.60
CA LEU A 283 0.21 -23.51 18.00
C LEU A 283 1.39 -22.59 18.33
N HIS A 284 2.57 -22.81 17.74
CA HIS A 284 3.77 -22.02 18.05
C HIS A 284 4.47 -21.50 16.80
N ALA A 285 4.71 -20.18 16.77
CA ALA A 285 5.45 -19.51 15.70
C ALA A 285 6.91 -20.02 15.58
N GLY A 286 7.57 -20.37 16.69
CA GLY A 286 8.93 -20.91 16.66
C GLY A 286 9.05 -22.27 15.96
N ILE A 287 8.01 -23.10 16.01
CA ILE A 287 7.97 -24.38 15.28
C ILE A 287 7.90 -24.10 13.78
N ARG A 288 7.07 -23.13 13.37
CA ARG A 288 6.95 -22.71 11.98
C ARG A 288 8.25 -22.15 11.39
N ASP A 289 9.04 -21.45 12.20
CA ASP A 289 10.32 -20.90 11.75
C ASP A 289 11.41 -21.98 11.59
N GLN A 290 11.38 -23.01 12.44
CA GLN A 290 12.36 -24.10 12.43
C GLN A 290 11.97 -25.28 11.52
N CYS A 291 10.67 -25.51 11.30
CA CYS A 291 10.13 -26.70 10.65
C CYS A 291 9.32 -26.37 9.40
N ARG A 292 9.85 -25.48 8.54
CA ARG A 292 9.10 -24.94 7.40
C ARG A 292 8.63 -26.00 6.41
N LYS A 293 9.42 -27.06 6.19
CA LYS A 293 9.06 -28.17 5.29
C LYS A 293 8.05 -29.10 5.98
N SER A 294 8.30 -29.47 7.23
CA SER A 294 7.38 -30.30 8.02
C SER A 294 6.02 -29.62 8.29
N CYS A 295 6.01 -28.29 8.40
CA CYS A 295 4.81 -27.46 8.55
C CYS A 295 4.12 -27.09 7.21
N LYS A 296 4.61 -27.56 6.07
CA LYS A 296 4.07 -27.24 4.72
C LYS A 296 3.99 -25.73 4.44
N MET A 297 4.94 -24.97 4.97
CA MET A 297 5.06 -23.51 4.78
C MET A 297 5.96 -23.12 3.61
N CYS A 298 6.64 -24.13 3.09
CA CYS A 298 7.10 -24.33 1.75
C CYS A 298 6.88 -25.84 1.48
#